data_AF-A0A536Z2H3-F1
#
_entry.id   AF-A0A536Z2H3-F1
#
_cell.length_a   1.000
_cell.length_b   1.000
_cell.length_c   1.000
_cell.angle_alpha   90.00
_cell.angle_beta   90.00
_cell.angle_gamma   90.00
#
_symmetry.space_group_name_H-M   'P 1'
#
loop_
_entity.id
_entity.type
_entity.pdbx_description
1 polymer ?
#
loop_
_entity_poly.entity_id
_entity_poly.type
_entity_poly.pdbx_seq_one_letter_code
_entity_poly.pdbx_strand_id
1 'polypeptide(L)'
;PRLRRAICQWYRRRWDIEFDPETEAIVTIGSKEGIAHLALATLGRGDTVLVPNPSYPIHIYGPVIAGADIRQVQLTPDVDFFAELEHTIKMSFPKPKMLIINFPANPTAQCVELPFFEKIVALSREYGIYVVHDLAYA
;
A
#
# COMPACT_ATOMS: atom_id res chain seq x y z
N PRO A 1 24.86 -0.35 -9.95
CA PRO A 1 24.12 -1.63 -9.75
C PRO A 1 24.67 -2.51 -8.59
N ARG A 2 24.86 -1.95 -7.38
CA ARG A 2 25.20 -2.73 -6.16
C ARG A 2 24.08 -2.67 -5.12
N LEU A 3 23.49 -1.50 -4.92
CA LEU A 3 22.42 -1.28 -3.94
C LEU A 3 21.15 -2.10 -4.25
N ARG A 4 20.64 -2.08 -5.50
CA ARG A 4 19.48 -2.89 -5.90
C ARG A 4 19.66 -4.38 -5.61
N ARG A 5 20.82 -4.94 -5.96
CA ARG A 5 21.16 -6.35 -5.64
C ARG A 5 21.17 -6.60 -4.13
N ALA A 6 21.72 -5.68 -3.34
CA ALA A 6 21.74 -5.81 -1.88
C ALA A 6 20.33 -5.80 -1.27
N ILE A 7 19.42 -4.98 -1.82
CA ILE A 7 18.00 -4.93 -1.42
C ILE A 7 17.31 -6.27 -1.73
N CYS A 8 17.44 -6.80 -2.96
CA CYS A 8 16.86 -8.10 -3.33
C CYS A 8 17.41 -9.25 -2.46
N GLN A 9 18.71 -9.25 -2.19
CA GLN A 9 19.34 -10.24 -1.30
C GLN A 9 18.87 -10.12 0.16
N TRP A 10 18.56 -8.90 0.62
CA TRP A 10 18.00 -8.70 1.95
C TRP A 10 16.60 -9.31 2.06
N TYR A 11 15.74 -9.10 1.04
CA TYR A 11 14.44 -9.76 0.96
C TYR A 11 14.55 -11.28 0.97
N ARG A 12 15.47 -11.85 0.18
CA ARG A 12 15.74 -13.30 0.18
C ARG A 12 16.14 -13.82 1.55
N ARG A 13 17.06 -13.16 2.25
CA ARG A 13 17.50 -13.63 3.58
C ARG A 13 16.41 -13.52 4.65
N ARG A 14 15.54 -12.50 4.55
CA ARG A 14 14.54 -12.22 5.59
C ARG A 14 13.23 -12.97 5.39
N TRP A 15 12.81 -13.16 4.15
CA TRP A 15 11.50 -13.74 3.80
C TRP A 15 11.55 -14.82 2.71
N ASP A 16 12.74 -15.22 2.27
CA ASP A 16 12.93 -16.20 1.19
C ASP A 16 12.27 -15.81 -0.14
N ILE A 17 12.21 -14.50 -0.41
CA ILE A 17 11.67 -13.95 -1.66
C ILE A 17 12.80 -13.49 -2.57
N GLU A 18 12.78 -13.95 -3.82
CA GLU A 18 13.69 -13.52 -4.87
C GLU A 18 13.04 -12.43 -5.74
N PHE A 19 13.80 -11.40 -6.08
CA PHE A 19 13.41 -10.33 -7.00
C PHE A 19 14.52 -10.08 -8.03
N ASP A 20 14.15 -9.71 -9.25
CA ASP A 20 15.06 -9.22 -10.28
C ASP A 20 15.52 -7.78 -9.95
N PRO A 21 16.81 -7.55 -9.70
CA PRO A 21 17.32 -6.23 -9.35
C PRO A 21 17.23 -5.20 -10.50
N GLU A 22 17.01 -5.62 -11.74
CA GLU A 22 16.88 -4.72 -12.89
C GLU A 22 15.44 -4.31 -13.16
N THR A 23 14.45 -5.16 -12.89
CA THR A 23 13.04 -4.90 -13.20
C THR A 23 12.13 -4.74 -11.98
N GLU A 24 12.51 -5.26 -10.82
CA GLU A 24 11.65 -5.32 -9.61
C GLU A 24 12.22 -4.52 -8.43
N ALA A 25 13.34 -3.82 -8.62
CA ALA A 25 13.94 -2.95 -7.60
C ALA A 25 14.21 -1.54 -8.14
N ILE A 26 13.69 -0.53 -7.44
CA ILE A 26 13.95 0.89 -7.69
C ILE A 26 14.50 1.54 -6.42
N VAL A 27 15.47 2.46 -6.59
CA VAL A 27 16.06 3.22 -5.49
C VAL A 27 15.52 4.63 -5.54
N THR A 28 15.07 5.12 -4.39
CA THR A 28 14.45 6.44 -4.21
C THR A 28 15.20 7.23 -3.14
N ILE A 29 14.97 8.53 -3.05
CA ILE A 29 15.55 9.39 -2.00
C ILE A 29 14.66 9.31 -0.74
N GLY A 30 14.53 8.09 -0.21
CA GLY A 30 13.67 7.75 0.92
C GLY A 30 12.26 7.30 0.52
N SER A 31 11.55 6.68 1.48
CA SER A 31 10.22 6.09 1.24
C SER A 31 9.15 7.13 0.91
N LYS A 32 9.20 8.30 1.57
CA LYS A 32 8.24 9.39 1.33
C LYS A 32 8.24 9.85 -0.12
N GLU A 33 9.42 10.05 -0.69
CA GLU A 33 9.61 10.46 -2.09
C GLU A 33 9.26 9.31 -3.04
N GLY A 34 9.61 8.07 -2.68
CA GLY A 34 9.25 6.88 -3.46
C GLY A 34 7.73 6.66 -3.59
N ILE A 35 6.98 6.79 -2.48
CA ILE A 35 5.52 6.66 -2.49
C ILE A 35 4.88 7.78 -3.32
N ALA A 36 5.39 9.01 -3.20
CA ALA A 36 4.90 10.14 -4.00
C ALA A 36 5.13 9.93 -5.51
N HIS A 37 6.30 9.44 -5.91
CA HIS A 37 6.58 9.15 -7.32
C HIS A 37 5.82 7.94 -7.84
N LEU A 38 5.63 6.91 -7.02
CA LEU A 38 4.76 5.79 -7.36
C LEU A 38 3.34 6.27 -7.64
N ALA A 39 2.80 7.15 -6.80
CA ALA A 39 1.49 7.77 -7.02
C ALA A 39 1.45 8.54 -8.36
N LEU A 40 2.43 9.40 -8.62
CA LEU A 40 2.51 10.15 -9.90
C LEU A 40 2.62 9.25 -11.13
N ALA A 41 3.31 8.11 -11.01
CA ALA A 41 3.52 7.18 -12.12
C ALA A 41 2.29 6.30 -12.39
N THR A 42 1.41 6.10 -11.41
CA THR A 42 0.36 5.07 -11.46
C THR A 42 -1.06 5.62 -11.31
N LEU A 43 -1.23 6.87 -10.89
CA LEU A 43 -2.53 7.49 -10.62
C LEU A 43 -2.76 8.72 -11.49
N GLY A 44 -4.02 9.06 -11.68
CA GLY A 44 -4.46 10.29 -12.34
C GLY A 44 -5.85 10.73 -11.90
N ARG A 45 -6.36 11.76 -12.58
CA ARG A 45 -7.73 12.27 -12.34
C ARG A 45 -8.77 11.18 -12.54
N GLY A 46 -9.65 11.04 -11.55
CA GLY A 46 -10.69 10.02 -11.55
C GLY A 46 -10.22 8.64 -11.07
N ASP A 47 -8.96 8.47 -10.66
CA ASP A 47 -8.60 7.27 -9.89
C ASP A 47 -9.01 7.46 -8.43
N THR A 48 -9.41 6.36 -7.76
CA THR A 48 -9.70 6.36 -6.31
C THR A 48 -8.70 5.48 -5.58
N VAL A 49 -8.16 5.96 -4.46
CA VAL A 49 -7.22 5.23 -3.61
C VAL A 49 -7.82 5.01 -2.22
N LEU A 50 -7.74 3.77 -1.76
CA LEU A 50 -8.13 3.36 -0.42
C LEU A 50 -6.96 3.55 0.53
N VAL A 51 -7.23 4.21 1.67
CA VAL A 51 -6.22 4.46 2.70
C VAL A 51 -6.83 4.19 4.09
N PRO A 52 -6.16 3.42 4.97
CA PRO A 52 -6.60 3.28 6.34
C PRO A 52 -6.73 4.61 7.08
N ASN A 53 -7.64 4.68 8.04
CA ASN A 53 -7.78 5.77 9.00
C ASN A 53 -7.71 5.23 10.43
N PRO A 54 -6.73 5.63 11.25
CA PRO A 54 -5.65 6.60 10.96
C PRO A 54 -4.54 6.05 10.05
N SER A 55 -3.78 6.94 9.39
CA SER A 55 -2.62 6.59 8.55
C SER A 55 -1.55 7.69 8.50
N TYR A 56 -0.36 7.33 7.99
CA TYR A 56 0.72 8.28 7.76
C TYR A 56 0.35 9.26 6.62
N PRO A 57 0.47 10.59 6.79
CA PRO A 57 -0.09 11.57 5.85
C PRO A 57 0.34 11.43 4.38
N ILE A 58 1.52 10.86 4.08
CA ILE A 58 1.95 10.69 2.69
C ILE A 58 1.06 9.71 1.91
N HIS A 59 0.42 8.76 2.59
CA HIS A 59 -0.50 7.80 1.96
C HIS A 59 -1.75 8.50 1.43
N ILE A 60 -2.10 9.67 1.98
CA ILE A 60 -3.21 10.51 1.53
C ILE A 60 -2.70 11.52 0.50
N TYR A 61 -1.69 12.30 0.87
CA TYR A 61 -1.29 13.47 0.07
C TYR A 61 -0.50 13.10 -1.20
N GLY A 62 0.21 11.96 -1.23
CA GLY A 62 0.87 11.48 -2.45
C GLY A 62 -0.13 11.27 -3.59
N PRO A 63 -1.18 10.44 -3.40
CA PRO A 63 -2.26 10.27 -4.38
C PRO A 63 -3.00 11.56 -4.72
N VAL A 64 -3.29 12.43 -3.74
CA VAL A 64 -3.96 13.72 -4.00
C VAL A 64 -3.14 14.60 -4.95
N ILE A 65 -1.82 14.66 -4.76
CA ILE A 65 -0.91 15.39 -5.66
C ILE A 65 -0.93 14.79 -7.07
N ALA A 66 -1.07 13.47 -7.20
CA ALA A 66 -1.25 12.79 -8.49
C ALA A 66 -2.65 13.00 -9.11
N GLY A 67 -3.57 13.67 -8.42
CA GLY A 67 -4.91 13.98 -8.90
C GLY A 67 -5.96 12.90 -8.60
N ALA A 68 -5.64 11.91 -7.77
CA ALA A 68 -6.57 10.87 -7.36
C ALA A 68 -7.43 11.30 -6.17
N ASP A 69 -8.62 10.72 -6.08
CA ASP A 69 -9.52 10.84 -4.94
C ASP A 69 -9.16 9.85 -3.84
N ILE A 70 -9.32 10.26 -2.58
CA ILE A 70 -9.06 9.40 -1.42
C ILE A 70 -10.36 8.90 -0.83
N ARG A 71 -10.40 7.60 -0.56
CA ARG A 71 -11.45 6.98 0.23
C ARG A 71 -10.85 6.30 1.44
N GLN A 72 -11.17 6.84 2.61
CA GLN A 72 -10.64 6.31 3.87
C GLN A 72 -11.43 5.09 4.34
N VAL A 73 -10.73 4.11 4.90
CA VAL A 73 -11.30 2.90 5.49
C VAL A 73 -10.89 2.84 6.96
N GLN A 74 -11.84 2.75 7.85
CA GLN A 74 -11.57 2.78 9.29
C GLN A 74 -10.79 1.53 9.72
N LEU A 75 -9.62 1.72 10.35
CA LEU A 75 -8.79 0.64 10.90
C LEU A 75 -8.61 0.89 12.40
N THR A 76 -9.64 0.56 13.15
CA THR A 76 -9.66 0.65 14.62
C THR A 76 -10.27 -0.62 15.22
N PRO A 77 -10.00 -0.94 16.51
CA PRO A 77 -10.44 -2.21 17.11
C PRO A 77 -11.97 -2.42 17.17
N ASP A 78 -12.73 -1.33 17.05
CA ASP A 78 -14.20 -1.29 17.08
C ASP A 78 -14.86 -1.58 15.72
N VAL A 79 -14.07 -1.66 14.65
CA VAL A 79 -14.57 -1.87 13.28
C VAL A 79 -14.02 -3.17 12.71
N ASP A 80 -14.90 -3.98 12.09
CA ASP A 80 -14.45 -5.04 11.20
C ASP A 80 -13.89 -4.42 9.92
N PHE A 81 -12.57 -4.26 9.91
CA PHE A 81 -11.84 -3.64 8.81
C PHE A 81 -12.13 -4.30 7.45
N PHE A 82 -12.28 -5.63 7.40
CA PHE A 82 -12.48 -6.30 6.11
C PHE A 82 -13.90 -6.10 5.59
N ALA A 83 -14.89 -6.12 6.47
CA ALA A 83 -16.27 -5.80 6.09
C ALA A 83 -16.38 -4.35 5.60
N GLU A 84 -15.74 -3.41 6.29
CA GLU A 84 -15.73 -1.98 5.89
C GLU A 84 -14.95 -1.75 4.59
N LEU A 85 -13.81 -2.44 4.41
CA LEU A 85 -13.01 -2.37 3.19
C LEU A 85 -13.80 -2.88 1.98
N GLU A 86 -14.43 -4.05 2.10
CA GLU A 86 -15.25 -4.63 1.04
C GLU A 86 -16.48 -3.76 0.74
N HIS A 87 -17.16 -3.26 1.78
CA HIS A 87 -18.27 -2.32 1.63
C HIS A 87 -17.85 -1.06 0.85
N THR A 88 -16.72 -0.47 1.24
CA THR A 88 -16.15 0.71 0.59
C THR A 88 -15.84 0.44 -0.89
N ILE A 89 -15.19 -0.68 -1.21
CA ILE A 89 -14.90 -1.07 -2.60
C ILE A 89 -16.18 -1.21 -3.42
N LYS A 90 -17.24 -1.82 -2.86
CA LYS A 90 -18.51 -2.03 -3.55
C LYS A 90 -19.24 -0.71 -3.80
N MET A 91 -19.20 0.22 -2.84
CA MET A 91 -19.91 1.50 -2.91
C MET A 91 -19.14 2.61 -3.65
N SER A 92 -17.84 2.46 -3.86
CA SER A 92 -17.04 3.44 -4.60
C SER A 92 -17.34 3.43 -6.11
N PHE A 93 -17.51 4.63 -6.67
CA PHE A 93 -17.49 4.91 -8.10
C PHE A 93 -16.65 6.17 -8.35
N PRO A 94 -15.61 6.12 -9.20
CA PRO A 94 -15.11 4.93 -9.90
C PRO A 94 -14.55 3.87 -8.93
N LYS A 95 -14.36 2.64 -9.43
CA LYS A 95 -13.83 1.57 -8.60
C LYS A 95 -12.42 1.94 -8.12
N PRO A 96 -12.07 1.65 -6.85
CA PRO A 96 -10.75 1.96 -6.35
C PRO A 96 -9.69 1.23 -7.18
N LYS A 97 -8.59 1.92 -7.45
CA LYS A 97 -7.46 1.41 -8.23
C LYS A 97 -6.34 0.90 -7.35
N MET A 98 -6.20 1.47 -6.16
CA MET A 98 -5.08 1.20 -5.26
C MET A 98 -5.54 1.17 -3.80
N LEU A 99 -4.91 0.31 -3.00
CA LEU A 99 -4.98 0.27 -1.55
C LEU A 99 -3.57 0.46 -1.00
N ILE A 100 -3.37 1.47 -0.16
CA ILE A 100 -2.08 1.72 0.52
C ILE A 100 -2.22 1.27 1.97
N ILE A 101 -1.39 0.33 2.43
CA ILE A 101 -1.35 -0.16 3.81
C ILE A 101 0.05 -0.04 4.41
N ASN A 102 0.12 0.08 5.74
CA ASN A 102 1.39 0.23 6.45
C ASN A 102 1.36 -0.63 7.72
N PHE A 103 2.25 -1.61 7.78
CA PHE A 103 2.40 -2.50 8.93
C PHE A 103 3.88 -2.90 9.09
N PRO A 104 4.49 -2.76 10.29
CA PRO A 104 3.92 -2.15 11.50
C PRO A 104 3.44 -0.71 11.28
N ALA A 105 2.27 -0.38 11.81
CA ALA A 105 1.49 0.78 11.39
C ALA A 105 1.95 2.08 12.03
N ASN A 106 2.02 3.14 11.25
CA ASN A 106 2.13 4.52 11.74
C ASN A 106 0.78 5.23 11.55
N PRO A 107 0.12 5.73 12.61
CA PRO A 107 0.69 6.04 13.93
C PRO A 107 0.42 5.01 15.05
N THR A 108 -0.33 3.95 14.80
CA THR A 108 -0.89 3.09 15.88
C THR A 108 0.07 2.05 16.44
N ALA A 109 1.23 1.85 15.81
CA ALA A 109 2.17 0.75 16.06
C ALA A 109 1.55 -0.65 15.92
N GLN A 110 0.36 -0.77 15.32
CA GLN A 110 -0.31 -2.05 15.12
C GLN A 110 0.52 -2.96 14.21
N CYS A 111 0.68 -4.21 14.63
CA CYS A 111 1.22 -5.29 13.82
C CYS A 111 0.09 -6.23 13.38
N VAL A 112 0.32 -6.96 12.30
CA VAL A 112 -0.61 -7.96 11.77
C VAL A 112 0.15 -9.22 11.38
N GLU A 113 -0.54 -10.36 11.41
CA GLU A 113 0.01 -11.66 11.03
C GLU A 113 -0.25 -11.95 9.55
N LEU A 114 0.45 -12.95 9.00
CA LEU A 114 0.33 -13.35 7.59
C LEU A 114 -1.13 -13.52 7.08
N PRO A 115 -2.08 -14.12 7.85
CA PRO A 115 -3.46 -14.26 7.39
C PRO A 115 -4.17 -12.94 7.09
N PHE A 116 -3.73 -11.83 7.70
CA PHE A 116 -4.25 -10.51 7.37
C PHE A 116 -3.87 -10.11 5.93
N PHE A 117 -2.60 -10.31 5.57
CA PHE A 117 -2.11 -10.02 4.22
C PHE A 117 -2.73 -10.94 3.17
N GLU A 118 -2.95 -12.22 3.49
CA GLU A 118 -3.64 -13.16 2.59
C GLU A 118 -5.05 -12.66 2.23
N LYS A 119 -5.80 -12.17 3.21
CA LYS A 119 -7.13 -11.59 2.99
C LYS A 119 -7.07 -10.30 2.16
N ILE A 120 -6.12 -9.41 2.43
CA ILE A 120 -5.90 -8.21 1.62
C ILE A 120 -5.64 -8.58 0.17
N VAL A 121 -4.69 -9.49 -0.09
CA VAL A 121 -4.32 -9.90 -1.45
C VAL A 121 -5.50 -10.59 -2.15
N ALA A 122 -6.25 -11.45 -1.45
CA ALA A 122 -7.42 -12.12 -2.02
C ALA A 122 -8.49 -11.10 -2.46
N LEU A 123 -8.84 -10.16 -1.58
CA LEU A 123 -9.83 -9.12 -1.87
C LEU A 123 -9.35 -8.17 -2.97
N SER A 124 -8.11 -7.69 -2.90
CA SER A 124 -7.56 -6.79 -3.90
C SER A 124 -7.49 -7.45 -5.29
N ARG A 125 -7.17 -8.75 -5.36
CA ARG A 125 -7.19 -9.51 -6.62
C ARG A 125 -8.60 -9.68 -7.18
N GLU A 126 -9.61 -9.90 -6.34
CA GLU A 126 -11.01 -10.01 -6.75
C GLU A 126 -11.50 -8.74 -7.46
N TYR A 127 -11.11 -7.56 -6.95
CA TYR A 127 -11.56 -6.27 -7.48
C TYR A 127 -10.55 -5.57 -8.42
N GLY A 128 -9.40 -6.20 -8.72
CA GLY A 128 -8.38 -5.61 -9.59
C GLY A 128 -7.66 -4.38 -9.00
N ILE A 129 -7.46 -4.36 -7.68
CA ILE A 129 -6.86 -3.26 -6.92
C ILE A 129 -5.37 -3.52 -6.71
N TYR A 130 -4.52 -2.52 -6.97
CA TYR A 130 -3.10 -2.58 -6.62
C TYR A 130 -2.90 -2.46 -5.11
N VAL A 131 -2.02 -3.28 -4.54
CA VAL A 131 -1.63 -3.19 -3.12
C VAL A 131 -0.26 -2.54 -3.03
N VAL A 132 -0.18 -1.43 -2.29
CA VAL A 132 1.07 -0.79 -1.91
C VAL A 132 1.26 -0.98 -0.41
N HIS A 133 2.28 -1.75 -0.04
CA HIS A 133 2.62 -1.98 1.36
C HIS A 133 3.85 -1.15 1.74
N ASP A 134 3.63 -0.15 2.60
CA ASP A 134 4.71 0.60 3.24
C ASP A 134 5.26 -0.24 4.41
N LEU A 135 6.49 -0.73 4.23
CA LEU A 135 7.19 -1.64 5.15
C LEU A 135 8.30 -0.92 5.93
N ALA A 136 8.11 0.36 6.26
CA ALA A 136 9.16 1.18 6.89
C ALA A 136 9.65 0.70 8.28
N TYR A 137 8.87 -0.12 8.99
CA TYR A 137 9.12 -0.47 10.40
C TYR A 137 9.30 -1.98 10.66
N ALA A 138 9.66 -2.75 9.64
CA ALA A 138 9.76 -4.21 9.69
C ALA A 138 11.08 -4.79 10.23
#